data_AF-T1D874-F1
#
_entry.id   AF-T1D874-F1
#
_cell.length_a   1.000
_cell.length_b   1.000
_cell.length_c   1.000
_cell.angle_alpha   90.00
_cell.angle_beta   90.00
_cell.angle_gamma   90.00
#
_symmetry.space_group_name_H-M   'P 1'
#
loop_
_entity.id
_entity.type
_entity.pdbx_description
1 polymer ?
#
loop_
_entity_poly.entity_id
_entity_poly.type
_entity_poly.pdbx_seq_one_letter_code
_entity_poly.pdbx_strand_id
1 'polypeptide(L)'
;MFSAIGYVRTLPALEATLRNFARHLRPGGVVIIEPWLAPEEYRVGHSHLITHNTPELRLARMSVGERRGNESIIEFHFLIATPGGPVRYLRDPHVMGLFTVPDTLERMRRAGLRARHFRTGLGTGHDRGLFVGVRPAEPSKPSSPRVRNRSRSRSQRS
;
A
#
# COMPACT_ATOMS: atom_id res chain seq x y z
N MET A 1 2.05 7.51 8.01
CA MET A 1 3.33 7.33 7.30
C MET A 1 3.02 6.68 5.95
N PHE A 2 3.41 7.32 4.85
CA PHE A 2 3.27 6.77 3.49
C PHE A 2 4.23 5.59 3.27
N SER A 3 3.91 4.67 2.36
CA SER A 3 4.71 3.46 2.08
C SER A 3 4.93 2.50 3.26
N ALA A 4 4.02 2.51 4.25
CA ALA A 4 4.10 1.62 5.42
C ALA A 4 4.18 0.13 5.04
N ILE A 5 3.71 -0.24 3.85
CA ILE A 5 3.80 -1.62 3.35
C ILE A 5 5.26 -2.10 3.22
N GLY A 6 6.24 -1.20 3.06
CA GLY A 6 7.66 -1.57 3.00
C GLY A 6 8.16 -2.27 4.27
N TYR A 7 7.59 -1.96 5.44
CA TYR A 7 8.02 -2.54 6.72
C TYR A 7 7.68 -4.02 6.90
N VAL A 8 6.89 -4.62 6.00
CA VAL A 8 6.68 -6.08 6.01
C VAL A 8 7.93 -6.84 5.55
N ARG A 9 8.88 -6.16 4.87
CA ARG A 9 10.23 -6.60 4.49
C ARG A 9 10.34 -7.76 3.50
N THR A 10 9.51 -8.79 3.63
CA THR A 10 9.61 -10.03 2.86
C THR A 10 8.35 -10.29 2.04
N LEU A 11 8.51 -11.01 0.92
CA LEU A 11 7.39 -11.41 0.07
C LEU A 11 6.34 -12.28 0.78
N PRO A 12 6.72 -13.26 1.64
CA PRO A 12 5.75 -13.99 2.45
C PRO A 12 4.96 -13.09 3.41
N ALA A 13 5.62 -12.15 4.07
CA ALA A 13 4.95 -11.19 4.97
C ALA A 13 4.05 -10.22 4.21
N LEU A 14 4.44 -9.80 3.01
CA LEU A 14 3.60 -9.03 2.10
C LEU A 14 2.33 -9.82 1.73
N GLU A 15 2.47 -11.09 1.35
CA GLU A 15 1.31 -11.94 1.01
C GLU A 15 0.37 -12.13 2.22
N ALA A 16 0.92 -12.41 3.41
CA ALA A 16 0.12 -12.52 4.64
C ALA A 16 -0.63 -11.23 4.96
N THR A 17 0.03 -10.08 4.80
CA THR A 17 -0.57 -8.75 4.98
C THR A 17 -1.71 -8.50 4.00
N LEU A 18 -1.50 -8.83 2.72
CA LEU A 18 -2.52 -8.68 1.67
C LEU A 18 -3.72 -9.59 1.88
N ARG A 19 -3.51 -10.84 2.32
CA ARG A 19 -4.60 -11.74 2.74
C ARG A 19 -5.38 -11.17 3.92
N ASN A 20 -4.69 -10.55 4.88
CA ASN A 20 -5.36 -9.89 5.99
C ASN A 20 -6.21 -8.69 5.53
N PHE A 21 -5.69 -7.86 4.62
CA PHE A 21 -6.48 -6.77 4.03
C PHE A 21 -7.72 -7.32 3.31
N ALA A 22 -7.55 -8.32 2.43
CA ALA A 22 -8.65 -8.91 1.68
C ALA A 22 -9.75 -9.48 2.58
N ARG A 23 -9.39 -10.12 3.72
CA ARG A 23 -10.35 -10.62 4.71
C ARG A 23 -11.24 -9.54 5.33
N HIS A 24 -10.74 -8.31 5.45
CA HIS A 24 -11.48 -7.19 6.04
C HIS A 24 -12.31 -6.40 5.00
N LEU A 25 -12.17 -6.71 3.71
CA LEU A 25 -13.00 -6.11 2.67
C LEU A 25 -14.33 -6.83 2.54
N ARG A 26 -15.43 -6.08 2.37
CA ARG A 26 -16.70 -6.65 1.86
C ARG A 26 -16.55 -7.05 0.39
N PRO A 27 -17.42 -7.92 -0.17
CA PRO A 27 -17.48 -8.13 -1.63
C PRO A 27 -17.65 -6.78 -2.35
N GLY A 28 -16.83 -6.52 -3.38
CA GLY A 28 -16.75 -5.22 -4.05
C GLY A 28 -15.92 -4.15 -3.34
N GLY A 29 -15.43 -4.42 -2.12
CA GLY A 29 -14.57 -3.52 -1.36
C GLY A 29 -13.19 -3.33 -2.00
N VAL A 30 -12.55 -2.20 -1.70
CA VAL A 30 -11.30 -1.75 -2.31
C VAL A 30 -10.21 -1.62 -1.24
N VAL A 31 -9.00 -2.13 -1.56
CA VAL A 31 -7.76 -1.79 -0.86
C VAL A 31 -6.91 -0.92 -1.76
N ILE A 32 -6.30 0.11 -1.17
CA ILE A 32 -5.39 1.05 -1.82
C ILE A 32 -4.08 1.01 -1.07
N ILE A 33 -2.97 0.81 -1.79
CA ILE A 33 -1.65 0.66 -1.20
C ILE A 33 -0.67 1.53 -1.99
N GLU A 34 -0.14 2.56 -1.34
CA GLU A 34 1.05 3.24 -1.82
C GLU A 34 2.28 2.39 -1.47
N PRO A 35 3.08 1.95 -2.46
CA PRO A 35 4.21 1.09 -2.20
C PRO A 35 5.40 1.87 -1.67
N TRP A 36 6.41 1.15 -1.18
CA TRP A 36 7.77 1.69 -1.13
C TRP A 36 8.41 1.60 -2.53
N LEU A 37 9.66 2.05 -2.67
CA LEU A 37 10.37 2.02 -3.95
C LEU A 37 10.56 0.58 -4.45
N ALA A 38 10.46 0.40 -5.77
CA ALA A 38 10.87 -0.83 -6.40
C ALA A 38 12.41 -0.99 -6.35
N PRO A 39 12.93 -2.23 -6.44
CA PRO A 39 14.37 -2.48 -6.44
C PRO A 39 15.16 -1.70 -7.50
N GLU A 40 14.54 -1.39 -8.63
CA GLU A 40 15.14 -0.68 -9.76
C GLU A 40 15.15 0.85 -9.57
N GLU A 41 14.28 1.35 -8.69
CA GLU A 41 14.13 2.79 -8.40
C GLU A 41 14.98 3.22 -7.19
N TYR A 42 15.36 2.28 -6.33
CA TYR A 42 16.14 2.55 -5.13
C TYR A 42 17.62 2.83 -5.46
N ARG A 43 18.08 4.05 -5.13
CA ARG A 43 19.44 4.51 -5.38
C ARG A 43 20.29 4.41 -4.11
N VAL A 44 21.23 3.45 -4.09
CA VAL A 44 22.22 3.31 -3.01
C VAL A 44 23.14 4.53 -2.97
N GLY A 45 23.51 4.97 -1.77
CA GLY A 45 24.35 6.14 -1.55
C GLY A 45 23.63 7.47 -1.73
N HIS A 46 22.34 7.46 -2.09
CA HIS A 46 21.57 8.69 -2.19
C HIS A 46 21.43 9.32 -0.79
N SER A 47 21.95 10.53 -0.66
CA SER A 47 21.85 11.32 0.56
C SER A 47 20.63 12.22 0.50
N HIS A 48 20.01 12.42 1.66
CA HIS A 48 18.87 13.32 1.80
C HIS A 48 19.08 14.18 3.04
N LEU A 49 18.95 15.50 2.88
CA LEU A 49 19.02 16.47 3.96
C LEU A 49 17.76 17.32 3.94
N ILE A 50 17.07 17.40 5.07
CA ILE A 50 16.03 18.40 5.32
C ILE A 50 16.44 19.17 6.56
N THR A 51 16.35 20.50 6.48
CA THR A 51 16.48 21.38 7.63
C THR A 51 15.17 22.11 7.89
N HIS A 52 14.91 22.41 9.16
CA HIS A 52 13.83 23.28 9.60
C HIS A 52 14.40 24.27 10.62
N ASN A 53 14.11 25.55 10.42
CA ASN A 53 14.82 26.63 11.09
C ASN A 53 13.83 27.73 11.50
N THR A 54 13.23 27.59 12.67
CA THR A 54 12.34 28.58 13.29
C THR A 54 12.89 29.00 14.66
N PRO A 55 12.42 30.12 15.25
CA PRO A 55 12.87 30.55 16.57
C PRO A 55 12.70 29.47 17.65
N GLU A 56 11.67 28.62 17.53
CA GLU A 56 11.33 27.58 18.50
C GLU A 56 12.09 26.27 18.24
N LEU A 57 12.56 26.03 17.01
CA LEU A 57 13.14 24.76 16.59
C LEU A 57 14.21 24.94 15.49
N ARG A 58 15.42 24.44 15.78
CA ARG A 58 16.44 24.15 14.77
C ARG A 58 16.53 22.64 14.62
N LEU A 59 16.25 22.13 13.43
CA LEU A 59 16.25 20.70 13.12
C LEU A 59 17.03 20.45 11.83
N ALA A 60 17.92 19.47 11.85
CA ALA A 60 18.46 18.86 10.64
C ALA A 60 18.19 17.35 10.70
N ARG A 61 17.65 16.80 9.60
CA ARG A 61 17.50 15.36 9.39
C ARG A 61 18.29 14.96 8.16
N MET A 62 19.24 14.05 8.34
CA MET A 62 20.09 13.54 7.27
C MET A 62 20.02 12.01 7.20
N SER A 63 20.16 11.45 6.01
CA SER A 63 20.34 10.02 5.82
C SER A 63 21.14 9.73 4.56
N VAL A 64 21.79 8.57 4.53
CA VAL A 64 22.33 7.96 3.31
C VAL A 64 21.69 6.58 3.16
N GLY A 65 21.13 6.31 1.99
CA GLY A 65 20.46 5.04 1.74
C GLY A 65 21.45 3.90 1.44
N GLU A 66 21.28 2.77 2.11
CA GLU A 66 22.00 1.53 1.85
C GLU A 66 21.05 0.43 1.34
N ARG A 67 21.60 -0.64 0.78
CA ARG A 67 20.82 -1.81 0.34
C ARG A 67 21.52 -3.10 0.74
N ARG A 68 20.76 -4.05 1.29
CA ARG A 68 21.21 -5.42 1.57
C ARG A 68 20.21 -6.40 0.98
N GLY A 69 20.59 -7.09 -0.09
CA GLY A 69 19.68 -7.98 -0.81
C GLY A 69 18.47 -7.23 -1.38
N ASN A 70 17.26 -7.59 -0.94
CA ASN A 70 16.01 -6.91 -1.30
C ASN A 70 15.56 -5.84 -0.28
N GLU A 71 16.37 -5.54 0.73
CA GLU A 71 16.01 -4.56 1.76
C GLU A 71 16.75 -3.24 1.52
N SER A 72 16.01 -2.14 1.57
CA SER A 72 16.57 -0.80 1.76
C SER A 72 16.79 -0.55 3.25
N ILE A 73 17.95 0.01 3.58
CA ILE A 73 18.36 0.35 4.94
C ILE A 73 18.60 1.86 4.96
N ILE A 74 17.90 2.57 5.86
CA ILE A 74 18.00 4.02 5.99
C ILE A 74 18.12 4.33 7.48
N GLU A 75 19.27 4.83 7.92
CA GLU A 75 19.41 5.44 9.25
C GLU A 75 19.18 6.94 9.12
N PHE A 76 18.11 7.46 9.73
CA PHE A 76 17.92 8.90 9.85
C PHE A 76 18.70 9.42 11.05
N HIS A 77 19.55 10.40 10.80
CA HIS A 77 20.30 11.15 11.79
C HIS A 77 19.61 12.49 12.01
N PHE A 78 19.26 12.78 13.26
CA PHE A 78 18.62 14.04 13.64
C PHE A 78 19.53 14.86 14.55
N LEU A 79 19.73 16.13 14.21
CA LEU A 79 20.25 17.15 15.11
C LEU A 79 19.12 18.10 15.47
N ILE A 80 18.85 18.27 16.76
CA ILE A 80 17.67 18.98 17.27
C ILE A 80 18.13 19.99 18.32
N ALA A 81 17.74 21.26 18.17
CA ALA A 81 17.94 22.28 19.19
C ALA A 81 16.67 23.12 19.39
N THR A 82 16.43 23.48 20.66
CA THR A 82 15.35 24.36 21.12
C THR A 82 15.95 25.49 21.94
N PRO A 83 15.28 26.65 22.08
CA PRO A 83 15.78 27.78 22.87
C PRO A 83 16.19 27.37 24.29
N GLY A 84 17.40 27.78 24.70
CA GLY A 84 17.95 27.51 26.03
C GLY A 84 18.31 26.05 26.33
N GLY A 85 18.05 25.11 25.40
CA GLY A 85 18.34 23.69 25.56
C GLY A 85 19.65 23.26 24.88
N PRO A 86 20.20 22.08 25.24
CA PRO A 86 21.34 21.50 24.55
C PRO A 86 20.95 20.99 23.16
N VAL A 87 21.94 20.84 22.28
CA VAL A 87 21.76 20.11 21.02
C VAL A 87 21.59 18.61 21.32
N ARG A 88 20.53 18.01 20.77
CA ARG A 88 20.25 16.58 20.86
C ARG A 88 20.54 15.90 19.54
N TYR A 89 21.18 14.73 19.61
CA TYR A 89 21.41 13.85 18.48
C TYR A 89 20.58 12.58 18.64
N LEU A 90 19.80 12.22 17.61
CA LEU A 90 19.00 10.99 17.58
C LEU A 90 19.28 10.21 16.29
N ARG A 91 19.14 8.88 16.38
CA ARG A 91 19.17 7.97 15.24
C ARG A 91 17.86 7.21 15.16
N ASP A 92 17.33 7.04 13.95
CA ASP A 92 16.09 6.31 13.68
C ASP A 92 16.33 5.35 12.48
N PRO A 93 16.65 4.08 12.74
CA PRO A 93 16.93 3.10 11.69
C PRO A 93 15.66 2.50 11.10
N HIS A 94 15.59 2.46 9.77
CA HIS A 94 14.49 1.86 9.01
C HIS A 94 15.01 0.77 8.07
N VAL A 95 14.32 -0.36 8.06
CA VAL A 95 14.54 -1.45 7.11
C VAL A 95 13.22 -1.72 6.39
N MET A 96 13.22 -1.56 5.07
CA MET A 96 12.03 -1.72 4.24
C MET A 96 12.32 -2.63 3.04
N GLY A 97 11.38 -3.54 2.76
CA GLY A 97 11.43 -4.43 1.61
C GLY A 97 11.22 -3.65 0.30
N LEU A 98 12.06 -3.95 -0.68
CA LEU A 98 11.95 -3.48 -2.05
C LEU A 98 11.18 -4.55 -2.83
N PHE A 99 9.95 -4.24 -3.24
CA PHE A 99 9.08 -5.16 -3.96
C PHE A 99 8.86 -4.68 -5.38
N THR A 100 8.98 -5.58 -6.35
CA THR A 100 8.67 -5.24 -7.74
C THR A 100 7.15 -5.10 -7.91
N VAL A 101 6.75 -4.34 -8.94
CA VAL A 101 5.34 -4.23 -9.31
C VAL A 101 4.73 -5.58 -9.68
N PRO A 102 5.35 -6.41 -10.55
CA PRO A 102 4.84 -7.74 -10.87
C PRO A 102 4.70 -8.64 -9.64
N ASP A 103 5.70 -8.62 -8.73
CA ASP A 103 5.64 -9.43 -7.53
C ASP A 103 4.45 -9.04 -6.66
N THR A 104 4.25 -7.75 -6.46
CA THR A 104 3.16 -7.22 -5.64
C THR A 104 1.79 -7.58 -6.23
N LEU A 105 1.61 -7.41 -7.56
CA LEU A 105 0.36 -7.78 -8.24
C LEU A 105 0.05 -9.28 -8.11
N GLU A 106 1.07 -10.14 -8.23
CA GLU A 106 0.88 -11.59 -8.08
C GLU A 106 0.44 -11.95 -6.65
N ARG A 107 1.00 -11.32 -5.62
CA ARG A 107 0.57 -11.58 -4.22
C ARG A 107 -0.82 -11.02 -3.95
N MET A 108 -1.18 -9.88 -4.53
CA MET A 108 -2.56 -9.37 -4.46
C MET A 108 -3.54 -10.35 -5.10
N ARG A 109 -3.20 -10.92 -6.26
CA ARG A 109 -3.99 -11.95 -6.92
C ARG A 109 -4.15 -13.19 -6.05
N ARG A 110 -3.06 -13.69 -5.45
CA ARG A 110 -3.08 -14.83 -4.51
C ARG A 110 -3.90 -14.55 -3.25
N ALA A 111 -3.98 -13.29 -2.82
CA ALA A 111 -4.85 -12.85 -1.73
C ALA A 111 -6.33 -12.72 -2.13
N GLY A 112 -6.70 -13.04 -3.38
CA GLY A 112 -8.07 -12.97 -3.87
C GLY A 112 -8.51 -11.57 -4.31
N LEU A 113 -7.56 -10.68 -4.60
CA LEU A 113 -7.84 -9.33 -5.08
C LEU A 113 -7.62 -9.24 -6.59
N ARG A 114 -8.56 -8.62 -7.31
CA ARG A 114 -8.32 -8.16 -8.68
C ARG A 114 -7.61 -6.82 -8.61
N ALA A 115 -6.32 -6.79 -8.95
CA ALA A 115 -5.47 -5.63 -8.70
C ALA A 115 -4.90 -5.00 -9.98
N ARG A 116 -4.66 -3.69 -9.91
CA ARG A 116 -3.94 -2.90 -10.91
C ARG A 116 -2.98 -1.94 -10.22
N HIS A 117 -1.84 -1.71 -10.87
CA HIS A 117 -0.90 -0.66 -10.50
C HIS A 117 -1.13 0.60 -11.36
N PHE A 118 -1.16 1.75 -10.73
CA PHE A 118 -1.17 3.06 -11.36
C PHE A 118 0.19 3.70 -11.12
N ARG A 119 0.83 4.18 -12.19
CA ARG A 119 2.11 4.88 -12.08
C ARG A 119 1.99 6.19 -11.32
N THR A 120 0.81 6.80 -11.35
CA THR A 120 0.53 8.04 -10.62
C THR A 120 -0.07 7.72 -9.25
N GLY A 121 0.57 8.24 -8.22
CA GLY A 121 0.25 8.09 -6.81
C GLY A 121 -0.66 9.21 -6.32
N LEU A 122 -0.58 9.52 -5.03
CA LEU A 122 -1.50 10.47 -4.37
C LEU A 122 -1.15 11.95 -4.58
N GLY A 123 -0.26 12.28 -5.52
CA GLY A 123 0.06 13.68 -5.87
C GLY A 123 0.90 14.45 -4.85
N THR A 124 1.63 13.77 -3.96
CA THR A 124 2.40 14.39 -2.85
C THR A 124 3.84 14.78 -3.22
N GLY A 125 4.17 14.87 -4.52
CA GLY A 125 5.51 15.28 -4.99
C GLY A 125 6.59 14.17 -5.00
N HIS A 126 6.30 13.01 -4.39
CA HIS A 126 7.15 11.81 -4.44
C HIS A 126 6.33 10.63 -4.92
N ASP A 127 6.07 10.59 -6.22
CA ASP A 127 5.20 9.58 -6.81
C ASP A 127 5.85 8.20 -6.80
N ARG A 128 5.27 7.27 -6.05
CA ARG A 128 5.68 5.85 -5.96
C ARG A 128 4.68 4.94 -6.64
N GLY A 129 3.70 5.51 -7.33
CA GLY A 129 2.54 4.79 -7.85
C GLY A 129 1.55 4.37 -6.75
N LEU A 130 0.57 3.57 -7.17
CA LEU A 130 -0.54 3.14 -6.34
C LEU A 130 -1.05 1.78 -6.79
N PHE A 131 -1.14 0.83 -5.86
CA PHE A 131 -1.86 -0.41 -6.08
C PHE A 131 -3.30 -0.26 -5.64
N VAL A 132 -4.24 -0.64 -6.50
CA VAL A 132 -5.67 -0.70 -6.20
C VAL A 132 -6.14 -2.12 -6.41
N GLY A 133 -6.62 -2.75 -5.35
CA GLY A 133 -7.15 -4.12 -5.35
C GLY A 133 -8.63 -4.13 -5.00
N VAL A 134 -9.44 -4.85 -5.78
CA VAL A 134 -10.87 -5.04 -5.51
C VAL A 134 -11.12 -6.48 -5.09
N ARG A 135 -11.81 -6.69 -3.96
CA ARG A 135 -12.34 -8.01 -3.62
C ARG A 135 -13.50 -8.32 -4.57
N PRO A 136 -13.46 -9.39 -5.39
CA PRO A 136 -14.56 -9.72 -6.30
C PRO A 136 -15.90 -9.81 -5.57
N ALA A 137 -16.97 -9.36 -6.22
CA ALA A 137 -18.31 -9.60 -5.73
C ALA A 137 -18.61 -11.10 -5.76
N GLU A 138 -19.45 -11.59 -4.84
CA GLU A 138 -20.00 -12.93 -5.02
C GLU A 138 -20.78 -12.95 -6.34
N PRO A 139 -20.71 -14.05 -7.11
CA PRO A 139 -21.57 -14.21 -8.27
C PRO A 139 -23.01 -14.09 -7.79
N SER A 140 -23.76 -13.16 -8.38
CA SER A 140 -25.19 -12.99 -8.09
C SER A 140 -25.88 -14.34 -8.22
N LYS A 141 -26.59 -14.79 -7.18
CA LYS A 141 -27.44 -15.99 -7.27
C LYS A 141 -28.32 -15.85 -8.52
N PRO A 142 -28.41 -16.85 -9.40
CA PRO A 142 -29.31 -16.78 -10.54
C PRO A 142 -30.72 -16.53 -10.02
N SER A 143 -31.37 -15.50 -10.55
CA SER A 143 -32.76 -15.17 -10.20
C SER A 143 -33.62 -16.39 -10.45
N SER A 144 -34.31 -16.90 -9.42
CA SER A 144 -35.23 -18.03 -9.55
C SER A 144 -36.21 -17.77 -10.70
N PRO A 145 -36.48 -18.74 -11.58
CA PRO A 145 -37.39 -18.55 -12.69
C PRO A 145 -38.77 -18.15 -12.13
N ARG A 146 -39.29 -16.99 -12.55
CA ARG A 146 -40.66 -16.58 -12.26
C ARG A 146 -41.60 -17.66 -12.81
N VAL A 147 -42.25 -18.39 -11.91
CA VAL A 147 -43.31 -19.34 -12.27
C VAL A 147 -44.41 -18.55 -12.97
N ARG A 148 -44.50 -18.66 -14.30
CA ARG A 148 -45.66 -18.17 -15.05
C ARG A 148 -46.85 -19.05 -14.69
N ASN A 149 -47.72 -18.56 -13.82
CA ASN A 149 -49.03 -19.15 -13.62
C ASN A 149 -49.82 -19.01 -14.94
N ARG A 150 -49.93 -20.11 -15.69
CA ARG A 150 -50.90 -20.19 -16.79
C ARG A 150 -52.27 -20.45 -16.17
N SER A 151 -53.08 -19.41 -16.07
CA SER A 151 -54.51 -19.57 -15.79
C SER A 151 -55.14 -20.34 -16.96
N ARG A 152 -55.63 -21.54 -16.66
CA ARG A 152 -56.63 -22.22 -17.49
C ARG A 152 -57.98 -21.59 -17.13
N SER A 153 -58.61 -20.84 -18.03
CA SER A 153 -60.07 -20.66 -17.99
C SER A 153 -60.69 -21.43 -19.15
N ARG A 154 -61.68 -22.23 -18.76
CA ARG A 154 -62.39 -23.22 -19.57
C ARG A 154 -63.34 -22.52 -20.54
N SER A 155 -63.45 -23.15 -21.71
CA SER A 155 -64.63 -23.14 -22.59
C SER A 155 -65.92 -23.22 -21.79
N GLN A 156 -66.87 -22.33 -22.06
CA GLN A 156 -68.29 -22.68 -22.04
C GLN A 156 -68.96 -22.20 -23.33
N ARG A 157 -69.57 -23.17 -24.00
CA ARG A 157 -70.59 -23.01 -25.03
C ARG A 157 -71.88 -22.55 -24.37
N SER A 158 -72.64 -21.71 -25.08
CA SER A 158 -74.10 -21.76 -25.31
C SER A 158 -74.52 -20.48 -26.01
#